data_AF-A0AA90NLK7-F1
#
_entry.id   AF-A0AA90NLK7-F1
#
_cell.length_a   1.000
_cell.length_b   1.000
_cell.length_c   1.000
_cell.angle_alpha   90.00
_cell.angle_beta   90.00
_cell.angle_gamma   90.00
#
_symmetry.space_group_name_H-M   'P 1'
#
loop_
_entity.id
_entity.type
_entity.pdbx_description
1 polymer ?
#
loop_
_entity_poly.entity_id
_entity_poly.type
_entity_poly.pdbx_seq_one_letter_code
_entity_poly.pdbx_strand_id
1 'polypeptide(L)'
;MDRFTLCMDRTNWTHDSKNVNYLVVSAAWQGTSIPIVWECLDKKRGNNNTYERIAVMERVLNLIPIKRIDNLLAEREFIGHE
;
A
#
# COMPACT_ATOMS: atom_id res chain seq x y z
N MET A 1 -14.65 -10.99 -15.82
CA MET A 1 -13.79 -9.82 -15.55
C MET A 1 -12.68 -10.29 -14.64
N ASP A 2 -11.44 -9.98 -14.99
CA ASP A 2 -10.30 -10.37 -14.17
C ASP A 2 -10.32 -9.65 -12.83
N ARG A 3 -9.99 -10.43 -11.80
CA ARG A 3 -9.92 -10.00 -10.42
C ARG A 3 -8.46 -9.95 -9.97
N PHE A 4 -8.17 -9.04 -9.06
CA PHE A 4 -6.82 -8.73 -8.62
C PHE A 4 -6.58 -9.25 -7.22
N THR A 5 -5.42 -9.88 -7.03
CA THR A 5 -4.79 -9.98 -5.72
C THR A 5 -3.92 -8.75 -5.55
N LEU A 6 -4.20 -7.97 -4.51
CA LEU A 6 -3.45 -6.78 -4.18
C LEU A 6 -2.43 -7.08 -3.08
N CYS A 7 -1.27 -6.43 -3.15
CA CYS A 7 -0.24 -6.49 -2.11
C CYS A 7 0.05 -5.08 -1.61
N MET A 8 0.00 -4.89 -0.30
CA MET A 8 0.36 -3.65 0.38
C MET A 8 1.68 -3.83 1.12
N ASP A 9 2.65 -2.95 0.85
CA ASP A 9 3.98 -3.04 1.44
C ASP A 9 4.57 -1.66 1.72
N ARG A 10 5.52 -1.58 2.66
CA ARG A 10 6.34 -0.38 2.88
C ARG A 10 7.70 -0.58 2.22
N THR A 11 8.11 0.40 1.43
CA THR A 11 9.46 0.41 0.86
C THR A 11 10.26 1.56 1.45
N ASN A 12 11.45 1.27 1.97
CA ASN A 12 12.37 2.27 2.51
C ASN A 12 13.52 2.45 1.51
N TRP A 13 13.66 3.67 1.00
CA TRP A 13 14.70 4.04 0.06
C TRP A 13 15.62 5.08 0.68
N THR A 14 16.90 5.02 0.34
CA THR A 14 17.88 6.05 0.70
C THR A 14 18.37 6.71 -0.58
N HIS A 15 18.17 8.02 -0.70
CA HIS A 15 18.68 8.83 -1.80
C HIS A 15 19.41 10.03 -1.22
N ASP A 16 20.70 10.17 -1.50
CA ASP A 16 21.55 11.28 -1.04
C ASP A 16 21.38 11.63 0.44
N SER A 17 21.47 10.61 1.30
CA SER A 17 21.30 10.69 2.76
C SER A 17 19.89 11.03 3.26
N LYS A 18 18.90 11.18 2.38
CA LYS A 18 17.48 11.28 2.72
C LYS A 18 16.83 9.91 2.69
N ASN A 19 16.06 9.61 3.73
CA ASN A 19 15.24 8.41 3.79
C ASN A 19 13.84 8.73 3.30
N VAL A 20 13.41 8.06 2.24
CA VAL A 20 12.07 8.15 1.67
C VAL A 20 11.37 6.83 1.90
N ASN A 21 10.22 6.89 2.55
CA ASN A 21 9.43 5.72 2.88
C ASN A 21 8.13 5.80 2.09
N TYR A 22 7.81 4.77 1.32
CA TYR A 22 6.54 4.70 0.60
C TYR A 22 5.67 3.61 1.19
N LEU A 23 4.38 3.90 1.35
CA LEU A 23 3.35 2.87 1.45
C LEU A 23 2.81 2.61 0.04
N VAL A 24 2.90 1.38 -0.45
CA VAL A 24 2.57 1.02 -1.83
C VAL A 24 1.49 -0.05 -1.83
N VAL A 25 0.48 0.11 -2.69
CA VAL A 25 -0.44 -0.97 -3.08
C VAL A 25 -0.20 -1.33 -4.54
N SER A 26 -0.05 -2.62 -4.79
CA SER A 26 0.31 -3.20 -6.08
C SER A 26 -0.63 -4.34 -6.44
N ALA A 27 -0.75 -4.67 -7.73
CA ALA A 27 -1.38 -5.90 -8.19
C ALA A 27 -0.33 -6.99 -8.39
N ALA A 28 -0.60 -8.17 -7.85
CA ALA A 28 0.15 -9.38 -8.17
C ALA A 28 -0.28 -9.90 -9.55
N TRP A 29 0.67 -9.98 -10.49
CA TRP A 29 0.45 -10.43 -11.85
C TRP A 29 1.64 -11.23 -12.36
N GLN A 30 1.42 -12.51 -12.71
CA GLN A 30 2.44 -13.40 -13.29
C GLN A 30 3.79 -13.40 -12.53
N GLY A 31 3.74 -13.51 -11.19
CA GLY A 31 4.94 -13.50 -10.35
C GLY A 31 5.59 -12.12 -10.15
N THR A 32 4.99 -11.05 -10.69
CA THR A 32 5.45 -9.67 -10.55
C THR A 32 4.45 -8.87 -9.71
N SER A 33 4.96 -7.93 -8.90
CA SER A 33 4.14 -6.92 -8.22
C SER A 33 4.21 -5.62 -9.02
N ILE A 34 3.06 -5.15 -9.50
CA ILE A 34 2.94 -3.92 -10.29
C ILE A 34 2.32 -2.83 -9.43
N PRO A 35 3.05 -1.76 -9.06
CA PRO A 35 2.51 -0.66 -8.25
C PRO A 35 1.33 0.04 -8.92
N ILE A 36 0.28 0.34 -8.15
CA ILE A 36 -0.93 1.04 -8.62
C ILE A 36 -1.09 2.37 -7.91
N VAL A 37 -0.95 2.36 -6.58
CA VAL A 37 -1.09 3.54 -5.73
C VAL A 37 0.05 3.55 -4.72
N TRP A 38 0.60 4.73 -4.41
CA TRP A 38 1.55 4.90 -3.33
C TRP A 38 1.36 6.24 -2.62
N GLU A 39 1.81 6.29 -1.36
CA GLU A 39 1.85 7.47 -0.51
C GLU A 39 3.27 7.66 0.04
N CYS A 40 3.77 8.89 0.05
CA CYS A 40 5.06 9.22 0.65
C CYS A 40 4.86 9.46 2.15
N LEU A 41 5.48 8.62 2.97
CA LEU A 41 5.39 8.69 4.42
C LEU A 41 6.44 9.70 4.93
N ASP A 42 6.05 10.97 5.01
CA ASP A 42 6.89 12.02 5.59
C ASP A 42 6.98 11.82 7.12
N LYS A 43 8.19 11.49 7.59
CA LYS A 43 8.43 11.02 8.96
C LYS A 43 7.98 12.02 10.04
N LYS A 44 6.88 11.71 10.72
CA LYS A 44 6.75 11.86 12.17
C LYS A 44 6.46 10.49 12.77
N ARG A 45 7.45 9.91 13.46
CA ARG A 45 7.28 8.69 14.26
C ARG A 45 6.07 8.87 15.18
N GLY A 46 5.04 8.05 14.99
CA GLY A 46 4.01 7.81 16.01
C GLY A 46 2.56 8.13 15.66
N ASN A 47 2.23 8.75 14.52
CA ASN A 47 0.83 9.09 14.23
C ASN A 47 0.26 8.32 13.04
N ASN A 48 -0.58 7.33 13.37
CA ASN A 48 -1.68 6.84 12.54
C ASN A 48 -1.37 6.09 11.24
N ASN A 49 -0.49 5.07 11.32
CA ASN A 49 -0.30 4.06 10.26
C ASN A 49 -1.63 3.49 9.71
N THR A 50 -2.68 3.39 10.53
CA THR A 50 -4.01 2.94 10.09
C THR A 50 -4.64 3.89 9.08
N TYR A 51 -4.57 5.21 9.30
CA TYR A 51 -5.21 6.21 8.44
C TYR A 51 -4.51 6.32 7.09
N GLU A 52 -3.17 6.22 7.06
CA GLU A 52 -2.40 6.19 5.81
C GLU A 52 -2.78 4.97 4.96
N ARG A 53 -2.97 3.80 5.58
CA ARG A 53 -3.46 2.59 4.90
C ARG A 53 -4.88 2.76 4.38
N ILE A 54 -5.78 3.35 5.18
CA ILE A 54 -7.15 3.65 4.75
C ILE A 54 -7.12 4.60 3.55
N ALA A 55 -6.39 5.71 3.63
CA ALA A 55 -6.31 6.69 2.54
C ALA A 55 -5.76 6.09 1.24
N VAL A 56 -4.73 5.24 1.30
CA VAL A 56 -4.23 4.52 0.13
C VAL A 56 -5.28 3.54 -0.41
N MET A 57 -6.01 2.83 0.45
CA MET A 57 -7.07 1.92 0.01
C MET A 57 -8.28 2.65 -0.60
N GLU A 58 -8.65 3.83 -0.09
CA GLU A 58 -9.68 4.67 -0.71
C GLU A 58 -9.28 5.07 -2.14
N ARG A 59 -8.02 5.46 -2.33
CA ARG A 59 -7.45 5.75 -3.66
C ARG A 59 -7.46 4.51 -4.56
N VAL A 60 -7.19 3.33 -4.03
CA VAL A 60 -7.30 2.06 -4.77
C VAL A 60 -8.74 1.80 -5.20
N LEU A 61 -9.71 2.00 -4.32
CA LEU A 61 -11.13 1.74 -4.60
C LEU A 61 -11.71 2.70 -5.64
N ASN A 62 -11.13 3.90 -5.78
CA ASN A 62 -11.45 4.82 -6.87
C ASN A 62 -10.97 4.32 -8.25
N LEU A 63 -9.94 3.46 -8.30
CA LEU A 63 -9.39 2.91 -9.55
C LEU A 63 -9.87 1.49 -9.85
N ILE A 64 -10.01 0.67 -8.81
CA ILE A 64 -10.36 -0.74 -8.89
C ILE A 64 -11.61 -0.97 -8.04
N PRO A 65 -12.77 -1.21 -8.66
CA PRO A 65 -14.00 -1.53 -7.93
C PRO A 65 -13.80 -2.74 -7.01
N ILE A 66 -14.35 -2.68 -5.80
CA ILE A 66 -14.22 -3.76 -4.79
C ILE A 66 -14.58 -5.15 -5.35
N LYS A 67 -15.56 -5.24 -6.26
CA LYS A 67 -15.96 -6.48 -6.95
C LYS A 67 -14.87 -7.14 -7.82
N ARG A 68 -13.77 -6.42 -8.06
CA ARG A 68 -12.59 -6.89 -8.81
C ARG A 68 -11.38 -7.14 -7.91
N ILE A 69 -11.52 -7.03 -6.59
CA ILE A 69 -10.45 -7.34 -5.63
C ILE A 69 -10.81 -8.67 -4.97
N ASP A 70 -9.95 -9.68 -5.13
CA ASP A 70 -10.13 -10.97 -4.47
C ASP A 70 -9.43 -11.03 -3.13
N ASN A 71 -8.21 -10.49 -3.05
CA ASN A 71 -7.37 -10.57 -1.86
C ASN A 71 -6.62 -9.26 -1.65
N LEU A 72 -6.36 -8.91 -0.40
CA LEU A 72 -5.37 -7.92 0.01
C LEU A 72 -4.36 -8.60 0.93
N LEU A 73 -3.13 -8.73 0.45
CA LEU A 73 -1.99 -9.23 1.20
C LEU A 73 -1.23 -8.03 1.78
N ALA A 74 -0.74 -8.14 3.01
CA ALA A 74 -0.01 -7.06 3.67
C ALA A 74 1.04 -7.60 4.65
N GLU A 75 2.03 -6.78 4.99
CA GLU A 75 3.02 -7.11 6.03
C GLU A 75 2.34 -7.38 7.39
N ARG A 76 2.80 -8.41 8.10
CA ARG A 76 2.29 -8.78 9.44
C ARG A 76 2.35 -7.64 10.46
N GLU A 77 3.27 -6.71 10.28
CA GLU A 77 3.44 -5.54 11.14
C GLU A 77 2.33 -4.49 10.98
N PHE A 78 1.44 -4.62 9.99
CA PHE A 78 0.33 -3.69 9.77
C PHE A 78 -0.84 -3.99 10.71
N ILE A 79 -0.55 -3.90 12.01
CA ILE A 79 -1.55 -4.04 13.06
C ILE A 79 -2.39 -2.76 13.07
N GLY A 80 -3.72 -2.93 13.08
CA GLY A 80 -4.66 -1.84 13.29
C GLY A 80 -4.75 -1.53 14.79
N HIS A 81 -4.65 -0.26 15.13
CA HIS A 81 -5.13 0.25 16.41
C HIS A 81 -6.35 1.14 16.12
N GLU A 82 -7.38 1.01 16.97
CA GLU A 82 -8.62 1.81 16.92
C GLU A 82 -8.35 3.32 17.06
#